data_AF-A0A849PZX9-F1
#
_entry.id   AF-A0A849PZX9-F1
#
_cell.length_a   1.000
_cell.length_b   1.000
_cell.length_c   1.000
_cell.angle_alpha   90.00
_cell.angle_beta   90.00
_cell.angle_gamma   90.00
#
_symmetry.space_group_name_H-M   'P 1'
#
loop_
_entity.id
_entity.type
_entity.pdbx_description
1 polymer ?
#
loop_
_entity_poly.entity_id
_entity_poly.type
_entity_poly.pdbx_seq_one_letter_code
_entity_poly.pdbx_strand_id
1 'polypeptide(L)'
;MGVRRGPLRLLAVLLLLLVLVTPPLGSSADDGPEPADPFGPPEGPIPFPIMNVSSSYEEDRFPTVYADEETLHVIWNKGARDMFVYHVVQREFDGQEWQEGEDWVSVDDTKDQDPVAHEHYSHEGTAIRFNDLIYFAFASDDPSYTNGTEHDIVLRTYDPDTGTWGPIIEVTPKDEYQDREPRLAVFQDRLVIAWRTNDPGKAEGTDEDLVMRTYDGAAFSDIVPISPDEDGYIDAKLDMVVAQGRLAMTWQFNNRTNGASDWDVLFREWNGTGWTSRPVAVSPDPSRVAKLPRMDTLAGEPFIVWESRPAAGQVGAVGIRARVMHGTQPGKMVEVTRPGSTSENVQPEVVTAGGKAYILWSSFDDSLTHGADSDIVMVEYDGEELGDLVEVSHPNDGPKVNEGFVVACVFQDNLYAVWRMIYPVDPSLPLDVPINEDIVMRRVTDFLVEVEVLLDVNPVIDGEIPLQVTVSTFWGAPVDPRDMGISLSVLRGNTVLPDEVELVHDGNGVLLGSFVPESKGSYTFVVKMESREVASTSVNVLGPTTSDEGSNYYIYYTLGALALFAVALIIGLSKKR
;
A
#
# COMPACT_ATOMS: atom_id res chain seq x y z
N MET A 1 52.52 -36.89 55.79
CA MET A 1 51.16 -36.81 55.22
C MET A 1 50.99 -35.43 54.61
N GLY A 2 50.63 -35.35 53.33
CA GLY A 2 50.41 -34.06 52.65
C GLY A 2 50.66 -34.15 51.14
N VAL A 3 49.82 -34.89 50.42
CA VAL A 3 49.87 -35.02 48.95
C VAL A 3 49.18 -33.80 48.32
N ARG A 4 49.92 -33.05 47.50
CA ARG A 4 49.38 -31.99 46.62
C ARG A 4 48.61 -32.63 45.45
N ARG A 5 47.37 -32.21 45.22
CA ARG A 5 46.60 -32.49 43.99
C ARG A 5 46.50 -31.20 43.16
N GLY A 6 46.97 -31.28 41.92
CA GLY A 6 46.94 -30.20 40.92
C GLY A 6 45.64 -30.15 40.10
N PRO A 7 45.53 -29.18 39.17
CA PRO A 7 44.29 -28.78 38.51
C PRO A 7 44.01 -29.67 37.30
N LEU A 8 43.22 -30.72 37.49
CA LEU A 8 42.71 -31.59 36.42
C LEU A 8 41.19 -31.55 36.28
N ARG A 9 40.52 -30.60 36.95
CA ARG A 9 39.05 -30.51 36.98
C ARG A 9 38.43 -29.47 36.02
N LEU A 10 39.23 -28.58 35.44
CA LEU A 10 38.69 -27.56 34.52
C LEU A 10 38.56 -28.07 33.06
N LEU A 11 39.40 -29.02 32.64
CA LEU A 11 39.39 -29.55 31.28
C LEU A 11 38.22 -30.55 31.03
N ALA A 12 37.74 -31.21 32.09
CA ALA A 12 36.65 -32.19 32.01
C ALA A 12 35.25 -31.55 31.89
N VAL A 13 35.09 -30.28 32.28
CA VAL A 13 33.82 -29.56 32.16
C VAL A 13 33.66 -28.93 30.77
N LEU A 14 34.75 -28.55 30.12
CA LEU A 14 34.71 -27.99 28.76
C LEU A 14 34.43 -29.07 27.69
N LEU A 15 34.88 -30.31 27.89
CA LEU A 15 34.62 -31.43 26.98
C LEU A 15 33.19 -32.00 27.12
N LEU A 16 32.48 -31.70 28.20
CA LEU A 16 31.10 -32.15 28.42
C LEU A 16 30.05 -31.23 27.77
N LEU A 17 30.44 -30.01 27.39
CA LEU A 17 29.56 -29.01 26.74
C LEU A 17 29.61 -29.07 25.21
N LEU A 18 30.48 -29.90 24.62
CA LEU A 18 30.68 -30.01 23.17
C LEU A 18 30.11 -31.31 22.54
N VAL A 19 29.36 -32.12 23.30
CA VAL A 19 28.91 -33.47 22.86
C VAL A 19 27.38 -33.69 22.93
N LEU A 20 26.55 -32.67 23.19
CA LEU A 20 25.10 -32.89 23.27
C LEU A 20 24.28 -31.85 22.48
N VAL A 21 24.46 -31.83 21.15
CA VAL A 21 23.38 -31.58 20.20
C VAL A 21 23.62 -32.44 18.96
N THR A 22 23.35 -33.74 19.05
CA THR A 22 22.99 -34.54 17.88
C THR A 22 21.47 -34.67 17.89
N PRO A 23 20.74 -34.25 16.85
CA PRO A 23 19.31 -34.50 16.78
C PRO A 23 19.07 -36.01 16.72
N PRO A 24 17.92 -36.50 17.21
CA PRO A 24 17.57 -37.90 17.10
C PRO A 24 17.47 -38.27 15.61
N LEU A 25 18.11 -39.38 15.23
CA LEU A 25 17.85 -40.09 13.97
C LEU A 25 16.42 -40.64 14.01
N GLY A 26 15.46 -39.78 13.70
CA GLY A 26 14.13 -40.17 13.25
C GLY A 26 14.20 -40.46 11.76
N SER A 27 13.79 -41.66 11.35
CA SER A 27 13.57 -42.01 9.96
C SER A 27 12.39 -41.20 9.41
N SER A 28 12.64 -40.08 8.74
CA SER A 28 11.71 -39.53 7.76
C SER A 28 12.02 -40.16 6.40
N ALA A 29 10.97 -40.51 5.66
CA ALA A 29 11.11 -40.80 4.25
C ALA A 29 11.73 -39.57 3.57
N ASP A 30 12.66 -39.82 2.66
CA ASP A 30 13.33 -38.84 1.82
C ASP A 30 12.32 -38.38 0.74
N ASP A 31 11.37 -37.55 1.16
CA ASP A 31 10.66 -36.67 0.24
C ASP A 31 11.63 -35.52 -0.04
N GLY A 32 12.23 -35.53 -1.24
CA GLY A 32 13.17 -34.49 -1.66
C GLY A 32 12.56 -33.10 -1.48
N PRO A 33 13.39 -32.04 -1.39
CA PRO A 33 12.88 -30.69 -1.19
C PRO A 33 11.82 -30.40 -2.25
N GLU A 34 10.58 -30.18 -1.80
CA GLU A 34 9.57 -29.63 -2.69
C GLU A 34 10.16 -28.35 -3.30
N PRO A 35 10.04 -28.17 -4.63
CA PRO A 35 10.44 -26.90 -5.23
C PRO A 35 9.73 -25.78 -4.47
N ALA A 36 10.49 -24.78 -4.03
CA ALA A 36 9.93 -23.63 -3.32
C ALA A 36 8.73 -23.11 -4.10
N ASP A 37 7.58 -22.99 -3.43
CA ASP A 37 6.39 -22.41 -4.04
C ASP A 37 6.78 -21.00 -4.48
N PRO A 38 6.77 -20.66 -5.79
CA PRO A 38 7.17 -19.34 -6.27
C PRO A 38 6.23 -18.22 -5.79
N PHE A 39 5.27 -18.55 -4.94
CA PHE A 39 4.31 -17.65 -4.35
C PHE A 39 4.22 -17.79 -2.83
N GLY A 40 5.14 -18.53 -2.20
CA GLY A 40 5.20 -18.57 -0.74
C GLY A 40 5.56 -17.18 -0.18
N PRO A 41 5.13 -16.87 1.05
CA PRO A 41 5.42 -15.58 1.66
C PRO A 41 6.94 -15.29 1.67
N PRO A 42 7.38 -14.08 1.31
CA PRO A 42 8.79 -13.73 1.37
C PRO A 42 9.28 -13.73 2.84
N GLU A 43 10.22 -14.62 3.17
CA GLU A 43 10.90 -14.62 4.47
C GLU A 43 11.94 -13.48 4.53
N GLY A 44 11.62 -12.35 5.16
CA GLY A 44 12.57 -11.25 5.35
C GLY A 44 12.08 -10.15 6.31
N PRO A 45 12.98 -9.43 7.01
CA PRO A 45 12.60 -8.29 7.83
C PRO A 45 12.11 -7.14 6.95
N ILE A 46 10.92 -6.62 7.22
CA ILE A 46 10.36 -5.47 6.51
C ILE A 46 10.99 -4.18 7.05
N PRO A 47 11.60 -3.32 6.21
CA PRO A 47 12.40 -2.20 6.73
C PRO A 47 11.59 -0.95 7.08
N PHE A 48 10.35 -0.81 6.60
CA PHE A 48 9.60 0.44 6.66
C PHE A 48 8.33 0.32 7.50
N PRO A 49 8.11 1.25 8.45
CA PRO A 49 6.94 1.20 9.32
C PRO A 49 5.67 1.54 8.55
N ILE A 50 4.61 0.77 8.79
CA ILE A 50 3.25 1.21 8.49
C ILE A 50 3.02 2.54 9.22
N MET A 51 2.59 3.56 8.48
CA MET A 51 2.32 4.88 9.02
C MET A 51 0.86 4.96 9.42
N ASN A 52 0.60 5.33 10.67
CA ASN A 52 -0.77 5.53 11.13
C ASN A 52 -1.32 6.85 10.55
N VAL A 53 -2.40 6.78 9.78
CA VAL A 53 -3.05 7.96 9.17
C VAL A 53 -4.02 8.54 10.18
N SER A 54 -4.99 7.73 10.62
CA SER A 54 -5.94 8.07 11.66
C SER A 54 -5.41 7.53 13.00
N SER A 55 -5.37 8.36 14.03
CA SER A 55 -4.91 7.95 15.36
C SER A 55 -6.05 8.04 16.36
N SER A 56 -7.19 7.47 15.99
CA SER A 56 -8.43 7.67 16.69
C SER A 56 -8.86 6.39 17.43
N TYR A 57 -9.78 6.58 18.36
CA TYR A 57 -10.48 5.47 19.03
C TYR A 57 -11.83 5.21 18.34
N GLU A 58 -12.02 5.77 17.15
CA GLU A 58 -13.27 5.88 16.40
C GLU A 58 -13.29 4.86 15.26
N GLU A 59 -14.42 4.74 14.55
CA GLU A 59 -14.51 3.85 13.39
C GLU A 59 -14.08 4.63 12.14
N ASP A 60 -12.85 4.39 11.68
CA ASP A 60 -12.33 5.04 10.48
C ASP A 60 -12.50 4.12 9.24
N ARG A 61 -13.15 4.64 8.19
CA ARG A 61 -13.60 3.84 7.03
C ARG A 61 -13.42 4.57 5.70
N PHE A 62 -13.45 3.78 4.62
CA PHE A 62 -13.51 4.24 3.23
C PHE A 62 -12.46 5.31 2.90
N PRO A 63 -11.16 4.98 3.06
CA PRO A 63 -10.13 5.93 2.68
C PRO A 63 -10.22 6.25 1.20
N THR A 64 -9.96 7.50 0.86
CA THR A 64 -9.62 7.94 -0.49
C THR A 64 -8.33 8.74 -0.39
N VAL A 65 -7.54 8.69 -1.46
CA VAL A 65 -6.25 9.38 -1.51
C VAL A 65 -6.19 10.22 -2.77
N TYR A 66 -5.58 11.40 -2.66
CA TYR A 66 -5.13 12.18 -3.80
C TYR A 66 -3.79 12.81 -3.48
N ALA A 67 -3.06 13.20 -4.50
CA ALA A 67 -1.79 13.89 -4.34
C ALA A 67 -1.72 15.08 -5.30
N ASP A 68 -1.03 16.13 -4.86
CA ASP A 68 -0.53 17.17 -5.72
C ASP A 68 1.00 17.15 -5.79
N GLU A 69 1.62 18.25 -6.22
CA GLU A 69 3.07 18.33 -6.38
C GLU A 69 3.82 18.28 -5.04
N GLU A 70 3.22 18.77 -3.97
CA GLU A 70 3.87 18.98 -2.66
C GLU A 70 3.30 18.09 -1.56
N THR A 71 2.04 17.68 -1.68
CA THR A 71 1.32 17.00 -0.60
C THR A 71 0.51 15.81 -1.11
N LEU A 72 0.55 14.72 -0.34
CA LEU A 72 -0.40 13.62 -0.40
C LEU A 72 -1.46 13.84 0.68
N HIS A 73 -2.72 13.74 0.30
CA HIS A 73 -3.85 13.89 1.19
C HIS A 73 -4.59 12.57 1.30
N VAL A 74 -4.83 12.14 2.54
CA VAL A 74 -5.72 11.02 2.83
C VAL A 74 -6.99 11.57 3.44
N ILE A 75 -8.12 11.22 2.85
CA ILE A 75 -9.47 11.57 3.32
C ILE A 75 -10.17 10.29 3.72
N TRP A 76 -10.90 10.29 4.84
CA TRP A 76 -11.67 9.13 5.28
C TRP A 76 -12.91 9.53 6.06
N ASN A 77 -13.79 8.55 6.25
CA ASN A 77 -14.98 8.68 7.07
C ASN A 77 -14.63 8.30 8.51
N LYS A 78 -14.76 9.25 9.41
CA LYS A 78 -14.50 9.13 10.85
C LYS A 78 -15.82 9.12 11.61
N GLY A 79 -16.17 7.98 12.19
CA GLY A 79 -17.45 7.75 12.86
C GLY A 79 -17.30 7.59 14.36
N ALA A 80 -18.09 8.33 15.14
CA ALA A 80 -18.13 8.10 16.59
C ALA A 80 -18.71 6.71 16.89
N ARG A 81 -18.18 6.08 17.94
CA ARG A 81 -18.59 4.73 18.39
C ARG A 81 -20.11 4.60 18.53
N ASP A 82 -20.65 3.46 18.07
CA ASP A 82 -22.08 3.13 18.13
C ASP A 82 -23.02 4.10 17.40
N MET A 83 -22.46 5.03 16.62
CA MET A 83 -23.21 5.93 15.77
C MET A 83 -22.90 5.64 14.31
N PHE A 84 -23.94 5.61 13.48
CA PHE A 84 -23.76 5.47 12.04
C PHE A 84 -23.45 6.81 11.35
N VAL A 85 -22.94 7.77 12.12
CA VAL A 85 -22.72 9.15 11.69
C VAL A 85 -21.24 9.28 11.43
N TYR A 86 -20.90 9.51 10.17
CA TYR A 86 -19.52 9.65 9.74
C TYR A 86 -19.27 11.10 9.36
N HIS A 87 -18.29 11.69 9.99
CA HIS A 87 -17.69 12.91 9.49
C HIS A 87 -16.64 12.57 8.46
N VAL A 88 -16.41 13.46 7.50
CA VAL A 88 -15.28 13.33 6.59
C VAL A 88 -14.14 14.14 7.19
N VAL A 89 -12.97 13.51 7.32
CA VAL A 89 -11.75 14.14 7.80
C VAL A 89 -10.61 13.91 6.81
N GLN A 90 -9.62 14.80 6.83
CA GLN A 90 -8.42 14.67 6.03
C GLN A 90 -7.15 14.84 6.85
N ARG A 91 -6.05 14.32 6.31
CA ARG A 91 -4.69 14.55 6.81
C ARG A 91 -3.70 14.66 5.66
N GLU A 92 -2.69 15.49 5.85
CA GLU A 92 -1.70 15.86 4.83
C GLU A 92 -0.34 15.22 5.14
N PHE A 93 0.34 14.75 4.10
CA PHE A 93 1.66 14.12 4.15
C PHE A 93 2.58 14.76 3.09
N ASP A 94 3.73 15.26 3.50
CA ASP A 94 4.66 16.00 2.63
C ASP A 94 5.70 15.12 1.91
N GLY A 95 5.62 13.80 2.11
CA GLY A 95 6.60 12.83 1.62
C GLY A 95 7.51 12.27 2.71
N GLN A 96 7.59 12.96 3.86
CA GLN A 96 8.43 12.60 5.00
C GLN A 96 7.63 12.42 6.28
N GLU A 97 6.75 13.36 6.60
CA GLU A 97 5.94 13.33 7.81
C GLU A 97 4.50 13.81 7.59
N TRP A 98 3.64 13.39 8.51
CA TRP A 98 2.28 13.90 8.57
C TRP A 98 2.28 15.30 9.14
N GLN A 99 1.53 16.20 8.50
CA GLN A 99 1.30 17.53 9.04
C GLN A 99 0.44 17.46 10.32
N GLU A 100 0.55 18.49 11.15
CA GLU A 100 -0.11 18.54 12.46
C GLU A 100 -1.64 18.70 12.31
N GLY A 101 -2.39 17.78 12.93
CA GLY A 101 -3.84 17.85 13.03
C GLY A 101 -4.60 17.04 11.99
N GLU A 102 -5.88 16.82 12.26
CA GLU A 102 -6.88 16.34 11.31
C GLU A 102 -7.77 17.53 10.95
N ASP A 103 -8.14 17.64 9.69
CA ASP A 103 -9.02 18.71 9.21
C ASP A 103 -10.40 18.14 8.85
N TRP A 104 -11.47 18.79 9.34
CA TRP A 104 -12.85 18.29 9.27
C TRP A 104 -13.54 18.77 7.99
N VAL A 105 -13.54 17.91 6.98
CA VAL A 105 -14.04 18.17 5.62
C VAL A 105 -15.56 18.27 5.54
N SER A 106 -16.32 17.62 6.43
CA SER A 106 -17.79 17.63 6.37
C SER A 106 -18.47 18.63 7.31
N VAL A 107 -17.73 19.48 8.04
CA VAL A 107 -18.31 20.42 9.04
C VAL A 107 -17.93 21.86 8.70
N ASP A 108 -18.88 22.79 8.78
CA ASP A 108 -18.67 24.19 8.37
C ASP A 108 -18.15 25.11 9.49
N ASP A 109 -18.27 24.74 10.78
CA ASP A 109 -17.61 25.45 11.90
C ASP A 109 -17.66 24.63 13.23
N THR A 110 -16.73 24.95 14.12
CA THR A 110 -16.41 24.44 15.48
C THR A 110 -17.55 24.31 16.52
N LYS A 111 -18.82 24.51 16.14
CA LYS A 111 -19.96 24.51 17.07
C LYS A 111 -20.79 23.23 17.05
N ASP A 112 -20.54 22.36 16.08
CA ASP A 112 -21.34 21.16 15.80
C ASP A 112 -20.51 19.88 15.96
N GLN A 113 -19.79 19.78 17.09
CA GLN A 113 -19.20 18.51 17.55
C GLN A 113 -20.12 17.76 18.53
N ASP A 114 -21.42 18.10 18.59
CA ASP A 114 -22.37 17.29 19.35
C ASP A 114 -22.70 16.04 18.50
N PRO A 115 -22.16 14.87 18.85
CA PRO A 115 -22.39 13.66 18.07
C PRO A 115 -23.87 13.27 18.09
N VAL A 116 -24.65 13.75 19.07
CA VAL A 116 -26.08 13.47 19.21
C VAL A 116 -26.94 14.34 18.28
N ALA A 117 -26.40 15.41 17.70
CA ALA A 117 -27.16 16.35 16.86
C ALA A 117 -27.19 15.98 15.36
N HIS A 118 -26.30 15.10 14.91
CA HIS A 118 -26.22 14.71 13.50
C HIS A 118 -26.53 13.22 13.41
N GLU A 119 -27.74 12.84 12.99
CA GLU A 119 -28.09 11.44 12.66
C GLU A 119 -27.77 11.11 11.19
N HIS A 120 -26.95 11.93 10.54
CA HIS A 120 -26.83 12.02 9.09
C HIS A 120 -25.55 11.35 8.57
N TYR A 121 -25.68 10.62 7.46
CA TYR A 121 -24.71 9.70 6.92
C TYR A 121 -23.90 10.37 5.82
N SER A 122 -22.57 10.39 5.98
CA SER A 122 -21.66 10.54 4.84
C SER A 122 -21.22 9.16 4.36
N HIS A 123 -21.39 8.89 3.07
CA HIS A 123 -20.93 7.66 2.44
C HIS A 123 -19.87 7.95 1.37
N GLU A 124 -18.91 7.02 1.23
CA GLU A 124 -17.91 6.88 0.16
C GLU A 124 -17.67 8.17 -0.65
N GLY A 125 -16.62 8.92 -0.30
CA GLY A 125 -16.24 10.13 -1.01
C GLY A 125 -15.13 9.92 -2.04
N THR A 126 -14.92 10.92 -2.88
CA THR A 126 -13.83 10.97 -3.85
C THR A 126 -13.31 12.39 -3.96
N ALA A 127 -12.00 12.53 -4.18
CA ALA A 127 -11.36 13.82 -4.33
C ALA A 127 -10.59 13.91 -5.65
N ILE A 128 -10.54 15.10 -6.25
CA ILE A 128 -9.71 15.39 -7.42
C ILE A 128 -9.30 16.87 -7.45
N ARG A 129 -8.14 17.16 -8.04
CA ARG A 129 -7.70 18.54 -8.30
C ARG A 129 -8.33 19.10 -9.58
N PHE A 130 -8.90 20.30 -9.52
CA PHE A 130 -9.45 21.04 -10.67
C PHE A 130 -9.29 22.55 -10.44
N ASN A 131 -8.80 23.30 -11.43
CA ASN A 131 -8.58 24.77 -11.32
C ASN A 131 -7.85 25.21 -10.03
N ASP A 132 -6.74 24.56 -9.71
CA ASP A 132 -5.90 24.81 -8.52
C ASP A 132 -6.56 24.55 -7.16
N LEU A 133 -7.82 24.11 -7.14
CA LEU A 133 -8.52 23.68 -5.96
C LEU A 133 -8.63 22.16 -5.94
N ILE A 134 -8.83 21.62 -4.74
CA ILE A 134 -9.25 20.24 -4.56
C ILE A 134 -10.76 20.22 -4.41
N TYR A 135 -11.40 19.33 -5.13
CA TYR A 135 -12.83 19.10 -5.06
C TYR A 135 -13.08 17.74 -4.43
N PHE A 136 -13.86 17.72 -3.35
CA PHE A 136 -14.28 16.50 -2.67
C PHE A 136 -15.80 16.35 -2.80
N ALA A 137 -16.24 15.24 -3.41
CA ALA A 137 -17.64 14.89 -3.53
C ALA A 137 -17.98 13.72 -2.62
N PHE A 138 -19.13 13.81 -1.95
CA PHE A 138 -19.64 12.78 -1.04
C PHE A 138 -21.17 12.79 -1.06
N ALA A 139 -21.76 11.67 -0.65
CA ALA A 139 -23.21 11.59 -0.44
C ALA A 139 -23.54 12.01 1.00
N SER A 140 -24.55 12.83 1.19
CA SER A 140 -25.02 13.29 2.51
C SER A 140 -26.53 13.31 2.55
N ASP A 141 -27.14 12.99 3.70
CA ASP A 141 -28.57 13.22 3.97
C ASP A 141 -28.79 14.32 5.03
N ASP A 142 -27.77 15.14 5.28
CA ASP A 142 -27.85 16.24 6.24
C ASP A 142 -28.69 17.39 5.66
N PRO A 143 -29.84 17.75 6.26
CA PRO A 143 -30.75 18.76 5.73
C PRO A 143 -30.18 20.19 5.82
N SER A 144 -29.00 20.39 6.41
CA SER A 144 -28.27 21.65 6.36
C SER A 144 -27.50 21.84 5.04
N TYR A 145 -27.18 20.74 4.34
CA TYR A 145 -26.51 20.75 3.04
C TYR A 145 -27.46 20.41 1.90
N THR A 146 -28.46 19.59 2.22
CA THR A 146 -29.37 18.96 1.30
C THR A 146 -30.79 19.45 1.55
N ASN A 147 -31.66 19.22 0.58
CA ASN A 147 -33.00 19.76 0.60
C ASN A 147 -34.08 18.73 1.01
N GLY A 148 -33.69 17.69 1.74
CA GLY A 148 -34.58 16.63 2.21
C GLY A 148 -33.96 15.71 3.26
N THR A 149 -34.36 14.44 3.24
CA THR A 149 -33.88 13.37 4.17
C THR A 149 -33.23 12.19 3.41
N GLU A 150 -33.18 12.33 2.10
CA GLU A 150 -32.54 11.45 1.15
C GLU A 150 -31.05 11.79 1.03
N HIS A 151 -30.28 10.85 0.49
CA HIS A 151 -28.88 11.15 0.20
C HIS A 151 -28.80 11.97 -1.08
N ASP A 152 -28.16 13.12 -1.01
CA ASP A 152 -27.79 13.96 -2.15
C ASP A 152 -26.28 13.94 -2.34
N ILE A 153 -25.83 14.17 -3.56
CA ILE A 153 -24.40 14.40 -3.80
C ILE A 153 -24.09 15.86 -3.51
N VAL A 154 -23.13 16.07 -2.62
CA VAL A 154 -22.60 17.39 -2.31
C VAL A 154 -21.13 17.47 -2.67
N LEU A 155 -20.66 18.69 -2.91
CA LEU A 155 -19.30 19.03 -3.33
C LEU A 155 -18.75 20.09 -2.39
N ARG A 156 -17.53 19.88 -1.89
CA ARG A 156 -16.79 20.88 -1.13
C ARG A 156 -15.43 21.12 -1.79
N THR A 157 -14.95 22.36 -1.73
CA THR A 157 -13.65 22.73 -2.29
C THR A 157 -12.64 22.99 -1.20
N TYR A 158 -11.40 22.54 -1.36
CA TYR A 158 -10.28 22.92 -0.52
C TYR A 158 -9.29 23.76 -1.33
N ASP A 159 -8.90 24.90 -0.77
CA ASP A 159 -7.89 25.79 -1.32
C ASP A 159 -6.55 25.50 -0.61
N PRO A 160 -5.59 24.83 -1.27
CA PRO A 160 -4.31 24.50 -0.66
C PRO A 160 -3.45 25.74 -0.39
N ASP A 161 -3.65 26.86 -1.10
CA ASP A 161 -2.88 28.08 -0.87
C ASP A 161 -3.28 28.77 0.45
N THR A 162 -4.55 28.63 0.84
CA THR A 162 -5.07 29.22 2.09
C THR A 162 -5.26 28.21 3.21
N GLY A 163 -5.21 26.92 2.91
CA GLY A 163 -5.49 25.84 3.87
C GLY A 163 -6.92 25.89 4.39
N THR A 164 -7.90 26.20 3.52
CA THR A 164 -9.30 26.38 3.93
C THR A 164 -10.28 25.68 3.02
N TRP A 165 -11.30 25.08 3.62
CA TRP A 165 -12.48 24.60 2.90
C TRP A 165 -13.43 25.74 2.54
N GLY A 166 -13.97 25.66 1.33
CA GLY A 166 -15.08 26.47 0.85
C GLY A 166 -16.45 25.94 1.30
N PRO A 167 -17.53 26.61 0.87
CA PRO A 167 -18.88 26.19 1.19
C PRO A 167 -19.22 24.84 0.54
N ILE A 168 -20.16 24.11 1.16
CA ILE A 168 -20.76 22.91 0.56
C ILE A 168 -21.76 23.32 -0.53
N ILE A 169 -21.71 22.62 -1.67
CA ILE A 169 -22.54 22.85 -2.85
C ILE A 169 -23.30 21.57 -3.18
N GLU A 170 -24.63 21.63 -3.23
CA GLU A 170 -25.49 20.53 -3.69
C GLU A 170 -25.29 20.32 -5.21
N VAL A 171 -24.90 19.11 -5.60
CA VAL A 171 -24.66 18.72 -7.00
C VAL A 171 -25.93 18.15 -7.62
N THR A 172 -26.72 17.41 -6.85
CA THR A 172 -27.96 16.79 -7.28
C THR A 172 -29.11 17.79 -7.32
N PRO A 173 -30.12 17.59 -8.18
CA PRO A 173 -31.33 18.39 -8.13
C PRO A 173 -32.12 18.10 -6.86
N LYS A 174 -32.89 19.07 -6.40
CA LYS A 174 -33.83 18.86 -5.31
C LYS A 174 -34.94 17.88 -5.73
N ASP A 175 -34.94 16.68 -5.17
CA ASP A 175 -36.01 15.69 -5.34
C ASP A 175 -36.29 14.87 -4.05
N GLU A 176 -36.71 13.61 -4.14
CA GLU A 176 -37.00 12.73 -2.98
C GLU A 176 -36.25 11.38 -3.12
N TYR A 177 -35.25 11.33 -3.99
CA TYR A 177 -34.58 10.12 -4.45
C TYR A 177 -33.15 10.03 -3.89
N GLN A 178 -32.60 8.83 -3.92
CA GLN A 178 -31.31 8.52 -3.32
C GLN A 178 -30.20 8.65 -4.34
N ASP A 179 -29.27 9.56 -4.09
CA ASP A 179 -28.05 9.73 -4.84
C ASP A 179 -26.82 9.29 -4.02
N ARG A 180 -25.99 8.42 -4.59
CA ARG A 180 -24.90 7.75 -3.86
C ARG A 180 -23.67 7.52 -4.73
N GLU A 181 -22.58 7.13 -4.08
CA GLU A 181 -21.34 6.65 -4.73
C GLU A 181 -20.79 7.65 -5.77
N PRO A 182 -20.54 8.92 -5.38
CA PRO A 182 -20.01 9.89 -6.31
C PRO A 182 -18.62 9.49 -6.82
N ARG A 183 -18.35 9.79 -8.09
CA ARG A 183 -17.06 9.65 -8.76
C ARG A 183 -16.71 10.95 -9.47
N LEU A 184 -15.43 11.32 -9.43
CA LEU A 184 -14.92 12.55 -10.02
C LEU A 184 -13.88 12.25 -11.10
N ALA A 185 -13.86 13.07 -12.15
CA ALA A 185 -12.80 13.09 -13.15
C ALA A 185 -12.65 14.52 -13.71
N VAL A 186 -11.46 14.89 -14.17
CA VAL A 186 -11.26 16.14 -14.92
C VAL A 186 -11.18 15.81 -16.41
N PHE A 187 -12.09 16.37 -17.20
CA PHE A 187 -12.15 16.10 -18.64
C PHE A 187 -12.51 17.36 -19.41
N GLN A 188 -11.68 17.74 -20.39
CA GLN A 188 -11.88 18.92 -21.24
C GLN A 188 -12.13 20.22 -20.45
N ASP A 189 -11.25 20.50 -19.48
CA ASP A 189 -11.30 21.68 -18.59
C ASP A 189 -12.61 21.79 -17.79
N ARG A 190 -13.22 20.64 -17.47
CA ARG A 190 -14.42 20.53 -16.64
C ARG A 190 -14.23 19.44 -15.60
N LEU A 191 -14.80 19.67 -14.43
CA LEU A 191 -14.99 18.64 -13.42
C LEU A 191 -16.22 17.82 -13.81
N VAL A 192 -16.07 16.52 -14.02
CA VAL A 192 -17.15 15.57 -14.25
C VAL A 192 -17.50 14.96 -12.90
N ILE A 193 -18.77 15.05 -12.51
CA ILE A 193 -19.31 14.38 -11.33
C ILE A 193 -20.31 13.35 -11.81
N ALA A 194 -20.07 12.09 -11.48
CA ALA A 194 -20.96 10.98 -11.77
C ALA A 194 -21.43 10.33 -10.48
N TRP A 195 -22.64 9.79 -10.45
CA TRP A 195 -23.21 9.17 -9.27
C TRP A 195 -24.29 8.16 -9.65
N ARG A 196 -24.70 7.38 -8.66
CA ARG A 196 -25.80 6.43 -8.73
C ARG A 196 -27.07 7.07 -8.19
N THR A 197 -28.18 6.96 -8.91
CA THR A 197 -29.47 7.54 -8.53
C THR A 197 -30.60 6.52 -8.67
N ASN A 198 -31.69 6.70 -7.91
CA ASN A 198 -32.95 6.00 -8.16
C ASN A 198 -34.09 6.96 -8.57
N ASP A 199 -33.78 8.17 -9.04
CA ASP A 199 -34.77 9.12 -9.55
C ASP A 199 -35.33 8.67 -10.92
N PRO A 200 -36.61 8.25 -11.02
CA PRO A 200 -37.26 7.86 -12.26
C PRO A 200 -37.28 8.96 -13.34
N GLY A 201 -37.01 10.21 -12.97
CA GLY A 201 -36.93 11.37 -13.85
C GLY A 201 -35.53 11.63 -14.43
N LYS A 202 -34.47 10.98 -13.93
CA LYS A 202 -33.09 11.00 -14.47
C LYS A 202 -32.65 9.66 -15.04
N ALA A 203 -33.37 8.63 -14.65
CA ALA A 203 -33.13 7.23 -14.87
C ALA A 203 -34.50 6.60 -15.15
N GLU A 204 -34.79 6.14 -16.37
CA GLU A 204 -36.14 5.65 -16.65
C GLU A 204 -36.36 4.28 -15.98
N GLY A 205 -37.11 4.23 -14.87
CA GLY A 205 -37.38 2.96 -14.18
C GLY A 205 -37.66 3.08 -12.69
N THR A 206 -37.43 2.00 -11.96
CA THR A 206 -37.50 1.96 -10.46
C THR A 206 -36.24 1.35 -9.84
N ASP A 207 -35.29 1.09 -10.70
CA ASP A 207 -33.95 0.58 -10.49
C ASP A 207 -32.99 1.73 -10.17
N GLU A 208 -31.72 1.39 -10.02
CA GLU A 208 -30.67 2.35 -9.72
C GLU A 208 -29.76 2.45 -10.94
N ASP A 209 -29.55 3.66 -11.38
CA ASP A 209 -28.89 4.02 -12.61
C ASP A 209 -27.70 4.92 -12.36
N LEU A 210 -26.84 5.06 -13.36
CA LEU A 210 -25.67 5.91 -13.31
C LEU A 210 -25.88 7.14 -14.18
N VAL A 211 -25.65 8.31 -13.61
CA VAL A 211 -25.76 9.58 -14.30
C VAL A 211 -24.51 10.42 -14.06
N MET A 212 -24.30 11.43 -14.90
CA MET A 212 -23.24 12.43 -14.70
C MET A 212 -23.69 13.84 -15.05
N ARG A 213 -22.97 14.82 -14.54
CA ARG A 213 -22.98 16.20 -15.03
C ARG A 213 -21.58 16.80 -14.95
N THR A 214 -21.39 17.95 -15.59
CA THR A 214 -20.10 18.65 -15.59
C THR A 214 -20.20 19.98 -14.86
N TYR A 215 -19.10 20.42 -14.25
CA TYR A 215 -18.95 21.71 -13.60
C TYR A 215 -17.77 22.46 -14.22
N ASP A 216 -18.00 23.72 -14.61
CA ASP A 216 -16.99 24.57 -15.27
C ASP A 216 -16.30 25.55 -14.32
N GLY A 217 -16.51 25.42 -13.00
CA GLY A 217 -16.05 26.37 -12.01
C GLY A 217 -17.09 27.43 -11.64
N ALA A 218 -18.18 27.56 -12.39
CA ALA A 218 -19.24 28.52 -12.12
C ALA A 218 -20.66 27.91 -12.15
N ALA A 219 -20.91 26.98 -13.06
CA ALA A 219 -22.21 26.37 -13.25
C ALA A 219 -22.11 24.88 -13.59
N PHE A 220 -23.14 24.14 -13.19
CA PHE A 220 -23.30 22.77 -13.59
C PHE A 220 -24.07 22.65 -14.92
N SER A 221 -23.69 21.67 -15.75
CA SER A 221 -24.44 21.30 -16.95
C SER A 221 -25.72 20.53 -16.62
N ASP A 222 -26.52 20.24 -17.65
CA ASP A 222 -27.59 19.24 -17.56
C ASP A 222 -27.02 17.86 -17.19
N ILE A 223 -27.90 17.03 -16.63
CA ILE A 223 -27.62 15.63 -16.27
C ILE A 223 -27.67 14.76 -17.52
N VAL A 224 -26.73 13.83 -17.65
CA VAL A 224 -26.59 12.90 -18.76
C VAL A 224 -26.57 11.46 -18.22
N PRO A 225 -27.44 10.56 -18.70
CA PRO A 225 -27.44 9.15 -18.29
C PRO A 225 -26.22 8.41 -18.86
N ILE A 226 -25.55 7.64 -18.01
CA ILE A 226 -24.40 6.78 -18.32
C ILE A 226 -24.90 5.38 -18.71
N SER A 227 -25.70 4.76 -17.84
CA SER A 227 -26.35 3.47 -18.06
C SER A 227 -27.49 3.58 -19.08
N PRO A 228 -27.85 2.48 -19.76
CA PRO A 228 -29.04 2.45 -20.61
C PRO A 228 -30.32 2.55 -19.78
N ASP A 229 -31.24 3.40 -20.22
CA ASP A 229 -32.56 3.54 -19.60
C ASP A 229 -33.47 2.30 -19.83
N GLU A 230 -34.38 2.02 -18.89
CA GLU A 230 -35.48 1.03 -18.93
C GLU A 230 -35.10 -0.46 -19.04
N ASP A 231 -33.93 -0.88 -18.58
CA ASP A 231 -33.54 -2.29 -18.64
C ASP A 231 -33.94 -3.10 -17.38
N GLY A 232 -34.32 -2.41 -16.29
CA GLY A 232 -34.78 -3.03 -15.05
C GLY A 232 -33.64 -3.60 -14.20
N TYR A 233 -32.42 -3.15 -14.45
CA TYR A 233 -31.17 -3.67 -13.91
C TYR A 233 -30.52 -2.66 -12.97
N ILE A 234 -29.74 -3.17 -12.02
CA ILE A 234 -29.08 -2.29 -11.04
C ILE A 234 -27.67 -1.99 -11.53
N ASP A 235 -27.37 -0.72 -11.71
CA ASP A 235 -26.03 -0.20 -11.98
C ASP A 235 -25.44 0.45 -10.72
N ALA A 236 -24.16 0.16 -10.46
CA ALA A 236 -23.48 0.64 -9.26
C ALA A 236 -21.95 0.64 -9.44
N LYS A 237 -21.24 1.16 -8.42
CA LYS A 237 -19.76 1.07 -8.31
C LYS A 237 -19.06 1.47 -9.60
N LEU A 238 -19.42 2.66 -10.09
CA LEU A 238 -18.78 3.30 -11.22
C LEU A 238 -17.31 3.61 -10.89
N ASP A 239 -16.46 3.58 -11.91
CA ASP A 239 -15.14 4.19 -11.91
C ASP A 239 -14.86 4.89 -13.25
N MET A 240 -13.99 5.89 -13.24
CA MET A 240 -13.74 6.77 -14.38
C MET A 240 -12.27 7.11 -14.56
N VAL A 241 -11.81 7.15 -15.82
CA VAL A 241 -10.46 7.61 -16.16
C VAL A 241 -10.46 8.33 -17.50
N VAL A 242 -9.57 9.29 -17.69
CA VAL A 242 -9.35 9.91 -19.01
C VAL A 242 -8.28 9.15 -19.76
N ALA A 243 -8.66 8.54 -20.88
CA ALA A 243 -7.77 7.78 -21.75
C ALA A 243 -7.90 8.26 -23.20
N GLN A 244 -6.76 8.55 -23.85
CA GLN A 244 -6.70 8.96 -25.27
C GLN A 244 -7.67 10.10 -25.64
N GLY A 245 -7.86 11.07 -24.74
CA GLY A 245 -8.76 12.22 -24.95
C GLY A 245 -10.26 11.88 -24.88
N ARG A 246 -10.62 10.73 -24.29
CA ARG A 246 -12.00 10.34 -23.97
C ARG A 246 -12.12 10.07 -22.48
N LEU A 247 -13.32 10.26 -21.94
CA LEU A 247 -13.66 9.83 -20.59
C LEU A 247 -14.16 8.39 -20.68
N ALA A 248 -13.35 7.45 -20.18
CA ALA A 248 -13.69 6.05 -20.04
C ALA A 248 -14.42 5.83 -18.72
N MET A 249 -15.42 4.97 -18.74
CA MET A 249 -16.27 4.61 -17.59
C MET A 249 -16.41 3.09 -17.52
N THR A 250 -16.33 2.55 -16.32
CA THR A 250 -16.63 1.15 -16.03
C THR A 250 -17.54 1.03 -14.82
N TRP A 251 -18.46 0.08 -14.79
CA TRP A 251 -19.37 -0.10 -13.66
C TRP A 251 -19.82 -1.56 -13.53
N GLN A 252 -20.37 -1.92 -12.38
CA GLN A 252 -21.02 -3.22 -12.21
C GLN A 252 -22.53 -3.11 -12.51
N PHE A 253 -23.06 -4.14 -13.14
CA PHE A 253 -24.40 -4.18 -13.71
C PHE A 253 -25.08 -5.50 -13.37
N ASN A 254 -26.30 -5.46 -12.82
CA ASN A 254 -27.06 -6.66 -12.44
C ASN A 254 -28.22 -6.93 -13.40
N ASN A 255 -27.98 -7.74 -14.43
CA ASN A 255 -28.98 -8.07 -15.44
C ASN A 255 -30.02 -9.12 -14.99
N ARG A 256 -29.87 -9.68 -13.79
CA ARG A 256 -30.71 -10.74 -13.19
C ARG A 256 -30.97 -11.97 -14.07
N THR A 257 -30.27 -12.14 -15.19
CA THR A 257 -30.58 -13.13 -16.23
C THR A 257 -30.34 -14.54 -15.71
N ASN A 258 -29.30 -14.72 -14.90
CA ASN A 258 -28.97 -15.95 -14.19
C ASN A 258 -29.34 -15.90 -12.70
N GLY A 259 -30.29 -15.03 -12.32
CA GLY A 259 -30.77 -14.86 -10.95
C GLY A 259 -30.29 -13.55 -10.30
N ALA A 260 -30.71 -13.28 -9.06
CA ALA A 260 -30.50 -11.99 -8.38
C ALA A 260 -29.02 -11.59 -8.15
N SER A 261 -28.07 -12.48 -8.43
CA SER A 261 -26.64 -12.26 -8.24
C SER A 261 -25.86 -12.20 -9.56
N ASP A 262 -26.52 -12.09 -10.71
CA ASP A 262 -25.87 -12.04 -12.02
C ASP A 262 -25.30 -10.64 -12.29
N TRP A 263 -24.09 -10.40 -11.76
CA TRP A 263 -23.36 -9.14 -11.92
C TRP A 263 -22.32 -9.27 -13.03
N ASP A 264 -22.30 -8.32 -13.95
CA ASP A 264 -21.27 -8.13 -14.98
C ASP A 264 -20.58 -6.78 -14.77
N VAL A 265 -19.42 -6.60 -15.39
CA VAL A 265 -18.75 -5.30 -15.54
C VAL A 265 -18.93 -4.81 -16.96
N LEU A 266 -19.48 -3.60 -17.10
CA LEU A 266 -19.69 -2.91 -18.36
C LEU A 266 -18.70 -1.76 -18.52
N PHE A 267 -18.45 -1.40 -19.77
CA PHE A 267 -17.55 -0.31 -20.15
C PHE A 267 -18.17 0.57 -21.24
N ARG A 268 -17.89 1.88 -21.19
CA ARG A 268 -18.28 2.86 -22.21
C ARG A 268 -17.35 4.06 -22.21
N GLU A 269 -17.34 4.82 -23.31
CA GLU A 269 -16.60 6.07 -23.40
C GLU A 269 -17.48 7.26 -23.83
N TRP A 270 -17.13 8.44 -23.32
CA TRP A 270 -17.71 9.73 -23.66
C TRP A 270 -16.65 10.64 -24.33
N ASN A 271 -17.06 11.35 -25.37
CA ASN A 271 -16.15 12.24 -26.13
C ASN A 271 -16.31 13.73 -25.81
N GLY A 272 -17.16 14.08 -24.84
CA GLY A 272 -17.51 15.47 -24.48
C GLY A 272 -18.87 15.92 -25.01
N THR A 273 -19.36 15.29 -26.08
CA THR A 273 -20.62 15.66 -26.75
C THR A 273 -21.60 14.50 -26.88
N GLY A 274 -21.13 13.27 -26.75
CA GLY A 274 -21.91 12.07 -26.97
C GLY A 274 -21.16 10.81 -26.58
N TRP A 275 -21.93 9.75 -26.37
CA TRP A 275 -21.42 8.40 -26.18
C TRP A 275 -20.80 7.85 -27.47
N THR A 276 -19.63 7.24 -27.39
CA THR A 276 -18.96 6.69 -28.59
C THR A 276 -19.62 5.41 -29.10
N SER A 277 -20.30 4.68 -28.21
CA SER A 277 -20.88 3.37 -28.47
C SER A 277 -21.97 3.04 -27.45
N ARG A 278 -22.58 1.85 -27.56
CA ARG A 278 -23.34 1.23 -26.48
C ARG A 278 -22.38 0.62 -25.45
N PRO A 279 -22.80 0.44 -24.18
CA PRO A 279 -22.01 -0.31 -23.22
C PRO A 279 -21.57 -1.68 -23.75
N VAL A 280 -20.35 -2.08 -23.42
CA VAL A 280 -19.79 -3.39 -23.77
C VAL A 280 -19.42 -4.16 -22.50
N ALA A 281 -19.69 -5.46 -22.47
CA ALA A 281 -19.32 -6.30 -21.34
C ALA A 281 -17.81 -6.60 -21.34
N VAL A 282 -17.15 -6.33 -20.21
CA VAL A 282 -15.73 -6.62 -19.96
C VAL A 282 -15.56 -8.04 -19.42
N SER A 283 -16.57 -8.55 -18.71
CA SER A 283 -16.54 -9.81 -17.96
C SER A 283 -17.58 -10.86 -18.41
N PRO A 284 -17.62 -11.30 -19.69
CA PRO A 284 -18.74 -12.08 -20.23
C PRO A 284 -18.78 -13.56 -19.79
N ASP A 285 -18.20 -13.93 -18.65
CA ASP A 285 -18.10 -15.31 -18.17
C ASP A 285 -19.35 -15.69 -17.33
N PRO A 286 -20.33 -16.43 -17.88
CA PRO A 286 -21.58 -16.72 -17.20
C PRO A 286 -21.44 -17.67 -15.99
N SER A 287 -20.25 -18.26 -15.79
CA SER A 287 -19.97 -19.08 -14.61
C SER A 287 -19.54 -18.26 -13.40
N ARG A 288 -19.29 -16.96 -13.61
CA ARG A 288 -18.79 -16.03 -12.61
C ARG A 288 -19.58 -14.74 -12.65
N VAL A 289 -19.45 -13.97 -11.58
CA VAL A 289 -20.05 -12.65 -11.44
C VAL A 289 -18.91 -11.67 -11.20
N ALA A 290 -19.01 -10.49 -11.79
CA ALA A 290 -17.99 -9.46 -11.76
C ALA A 290 -18.46 -8.27 -10.91
N LYS A 291 -17.64 -7.82 -9.98
CA LYS A 291 -17.99 -6.75 -9.02
C LYS A 291 -16.83 -5.80 -8.78
N LEU A 292 -17.16 -4.63 -8.23
CA LEU A 292 -16.21 -3.64 -7.74
C LEU A 292 -15.10 -3.35 -8.77
N PRO A 293 -15.45 -2.94 -10.00
CA PRO A 293 -14.44 -2.60 -10.98
C PRO A 293 -13.66 -1.37 -10.52
N ARG A 294 -12.35 -1.38 -10.77
CA ARG A 294 -11.47 -0.21 -10.68
C ARG A 294 -10.73 -0.04 -11.99
N MET A 295 -10.33 1.17 -12.31
CA MET A 295 -9.77 1.48 -13.61
C MET A 295 -8.70 2.56 -13.53
N ASP A 296 -7.63 2.35 -14.29
CA ASP A 296 -6.63 3.37 -14.57
C ASP A 296 -6.17 3.24 -16.03
N THR A 297 -5.09 3.89 -16.45
CA THR A 297 -4.56 3.84 -17.80
C THR A 297 -3.25 3.07 -17.90
N LEU A 298 -3.21 2.02 -18.72
CA LEU A 298 -1.98 1.29 -19.06
C LEU A 298 -1.63 1.56 -20.52
N ALA A 299 -0.42 2.05 -20.78
CA ALA A 299 0.03 2.49 -22.11
C ALA A 299 -0.96 3.49 -22.78
N GLY A 300 -1.65 4.30 -21.97
CA GLY A 300 -2.64 5.28 -22.40
C GLY A 300 -4.01 4.69 -22.75
N GLU A 301 -4.23 3.39 -22.57
CA GLU A 301 -5.53 2.71 -22.74
C GLU A 301 -6.17 2.40 -21.39
N PRO A 302 -7.51 2.37 -21.28
CA PRO A 302 -8.16 1.99 -20.03
C PRO A 302 -7.79 0.55 -19.65
N PHE A 303 -7.34 0.35 -18.42
CA PHE A 303 -7.03 -0.94 -17.82
C PHE A 303 -7.94 -1.14 -16.61
N ILE A 304 -8.78 -2.18 -16.69
CA ILE A 304 -9.86 -2.42 -15.74
C ILE A 304 -9.52 -3.67 -14.93
N VAL A 305 -9.61 -3.56 -13.62
CA VAL A 305 -9.50 -4.69 -12.67
C VAL A 305 -10.84 -4.89 -11.97
N TRP A 306 -11.20 -6.13 -11.62
CA TRP A 306 -12.47 -6.41 -10.95
C TRP A 306 -12.40 -7.68 -10.11
N GLU A 307 -13.29 -7.79 -9.12
CA GLU A 307 -13.55 -9.03 -8.41
C GLU A 307 -14.34 -9.99 -9.29
N SER A 308 -13.86 -11.21 -9.43
CA SER A 308 -14.57 -12.29 -10.07
C SER A 308 -14.97 -13.32 -9.03
N ARG A 309 -16.27 -13.47 -8.78
CA ARG A 309 -16.85 -14.43 -7.82
C ARG A 309 -17.52 -15.58 -8.57
N PRO A 310 -17.60 -16.80 -8.04
CA PRO A 310 -18.44 -17.84 -8.65
C PRO A 310 -19.90 -17.40 -8.69
N ALA A 311 -20.60 -17.72 -9.79
CA ALA A 311 -22.04 -17.51 -9.86
C ALA A 311 -22.79 -18.40 -8.85
N ALA A 312 -24.05 -18.04 -8.54
CA ALA A 312 -24.85 -18.78 -7.56
C ALA A 312 -24.92 -20.28 -7.91
N GLY A 313 -24.55 -21.14 -6.95
CA GLY A 313 -24.52 -22.59 -7.13
C GLY A 313 -23.27 -23.13 -7.84
N GLN A 314 -22.34 -22.28 -8.24
CA GLN A 314 -21.01 -22.68 -8.70
C GLN A 314 -20.03 -22.75 -7.52
N VAL A 315 -18.97 -23.57 -7.69
CA VAL A 315 -17.89 -23.73 -6.71
C VAL A 315 -16.64 -23.01 -7.22
N GLY A 316 -15.93 -22.36 -6.32
CA GLY A 316 -14.66 -21.68 -6.56
C GLY A 316 -14.47 -20.57 -5.52
N ALA A 317 -13.28 -20.00 -5.45
CA ALA A 317 -13.08 -18.80 -4.64
C ALA A 317 -13.21 -17.51 -5.45
N VAL A 318 -13.25 -16.40 -4.73
CA VAL A 318 -13.19 -15.06 -5.32
C VAL A 318 -11.76 -14.80 -5.77
N GLY A 319 -11.61 -14.34 -7.01
CA GLY A 319 -10.32 -13.99 -7.59
C GLY A 319 -10.36 -12.59 -8.21
N ILE A 320 -9.20 -12.03 -8.50
CA ILE A 320 -9.06 -10.76 -9.21
C ILE A 320 -8.74 -11.03 -10.68
N ARG A 321 -9.42 -10.31 -11.57
CA ARG A 321 -9.20 -10.35 -13.02
C ARG A 321 -8.97 -8.96 -13.54
N ALA A 322 -8.26 -8.87 -14.66
CA ALA A 322 -7.99 -7.60 -15.31
C ALA A 322 -8.08 -7.68 -16.83
N ARG A 323 -8.23 -6.52 -17.48
CA ARG A 323 -8.24 -6.41 -18.94
C ARG A 323 -7.95 -4.98 -19.40
N VAL A 324 -7.14 -4.84 -20.44
CA VAL A 324 -7.01 -3.59 -21.21
C VAL A 324 -8.18 -3.44 -22.19
N MET A 325 -8.65 -2.22 -22.40
CA MET A 325 -9.68 -1.87 -23.39
C MET A 325 -9.05 -1.18 -24.60
N HIS A 326 -9.18 -1.79 -25.78
CA HIS A 326 -8.76 -1.20 -27.05
C HIS A 326 -9.96 -0.48 -27.70
N GLY A 327 -10.20 0.76 -27.26
CA GLY A 327 -11.48 1.43 -27.52
C GLY A 327 -12.63 0.63 -26.90
N THR A 328 -13.60 0.19 -27.70
CA THR A 328 -14.75 -0.60 -27.21
C THR A 328 -14.51 -2.11 -27.27
N GLN A 329 -13.29 -2.55 -27.54
CA GLN A 329 -12.95 -3.98 -27.66
C GLN A 329 -12.18 -4.44 -26.42
N PRO A 330 -12.74 -5.38 -25.63
CA PRO A 330 -12.02 -5.98 -24.53
C PRO A 330 -10.79 -6.75 -25.04
N GLY A 331 -9.60 -6.43 -24.52
CA GLY A 331 -8.34 -7.14 -24.78
C GLY A 331 -8.29 -8.54 -24.16
N LYS A 332 -7.09 -9.10 -24.01
CA LYS A 332 -6.88 -10.42 -23.37
C LYS A 332 -7.20 -10.32 -21.88
N MET A 333 -7.94 -11.30 -21.35
CA MET A 333 -8.19 -11.43 -19.91
C MET A 333 -6.91 -11.84 -19.19
N VAL A 334 -6.61 -11.16 -18.09
CA VAL A 334 -5.51 -11.47 -17.17
C VAL A 334 -6.12 -12.04 -15.90
N GLU A 335 -5.68 -13.24 -15.50
CA GLU A 335 -6.01 -13.84 -14.21
C GLU A 335 -4.97 -13.35 -13.21
N VAL A 336 -5.32 -12.35 -12.39
CA VAL A 336 -4.39 -11.72 -11.44
C VAL A 336 -4.11 -12.66 -10.27
N THR A 337 -5.16 -13.30 -9.76
CA THR A 337 -5.06 -14.32 -8.69
C THR A 337 -5.11 -15.72 -9.28
N ARG A 338 -4.46 -16.69 -8.62
CA ARG A 338 -4.43 -18.08 -9.12
C ARG A 338 -5.84 -18.70 -9.20
N PRO A 339 -6.20 -19.30 -10.35
CA PRO A 339 -7.40 -20.12 -10.46
C PRO A 339 -7.33 -21.33 -9.51
N GLY A 340 -8.35 -21.51 -8.67
CA GLY A 340 -8.47 -22.67 -7.78
C GLY A 340 -7.93 -22.49 -6.36
N SER A 341 -7.48 -21.27 -6.00
CA SER A 341 -7.41 -20.90 -4.58
C SER A 341 -8.77 -21.14 -3.92
N THR A 342 -8.77 -21.54 -2.65
CA THR A 342 -9.98 -21.65 -1.83
C THR A 342 -10.30 -20.34 -1.10
N SER A 343 -9.42 -19.35 -1.20
CA SER A 343 -9.44 -18.14 -0.40
C SER A 343 -10.00 -16.94 -1.14
N GLU A 344 -10.64 -16.03 -0.41
CA GLU A 344 -11.30 -14.87 -0.99
C GLU A 344 -10.28 -13.75 -1.28
N ASN A 345 -10.25 -13.30 -2.53
CA ASN A 345 -9.49 -12.13 -2.96
C ASN A 345 -10.49 -11.04 -3.38
N VAL A 346 -10.50 -9.91 -2.68
CA VAL A 346 -11.60 -8.92 -2.75
C VAL A 346 -11.06 -7.49 -2.79
N GLN A 347 -11.93 -6.56 -3.16
CA GLN A 347 -11.70 -5.12 -3.15
C GLN A 347 -10.43 -4.73 -3.91
N PRO A 348 -10.35 -5.05 -5.22
CA PRO A 348 -9.18 -4.68 -5.99
C PRO A 348 -9.06 -3.16 -6.07
N GLU A 349 -7.83 -2.73 -6.27
CA GLU A 349 -7.43 -1.39 -6.64
C GLU A 349 -6.40 -1.47 -7.75
N VAL A 350 -6.33 -0.42 -8.59
CA VAL A 350 -5.29 -0.30 -9.60
C VAL A 350 -4.77 1.12 -9.71
N VAL A 351 -3.46 1.25 -9.85
CA VAL A 351 -2.77 2.51 -10.15
C VAL A 351 -1.59 2.24 -11.07
N THR A 352 -1.32 3.17 -11.97
CA THR A 352 -0.30 3.03 -13.02
C THR A 352 0.83 4.01 -12.75
N ALA A 353 2.06 3.49 -12.76
CA ALA A 353 3.27 4.29 -12.64
C ALA A 353 4.38 3.68 -13.51
N GLY A 354 5.24 4.52 -14.09
CA GLY A 354 6.39 4.02 -14.84
C GLY A 354 6.06 3.09 -16.02
N GLY A 355 4.85 3.20 -16.59
CA GLY A 355 4.39 2.33 -17.68
C GLY A 355 3.90 0.94 -17.26
N LYS A 356 3.79 0.67 -15.96
CA LYS A 356 3.23 -0.57 -15.39
C LYS A 356 1.96 -0.27 -14.61
N ALA A 357 1.08 -1.26 -14.51
CA ALA A 357 -0.05 -1.24 -13.59
C ALA A 357 0.32 -1.98 -12.30
N TYR A 358 -0.02 -1.40 -11.15
CA TYR A 358 0.10 -2.00 -9.83
C TYR A 358 -1.31 -2.35 -9.37
N ILE A 359 -1.56 -3.64 -9.17
CA ILE A 359 -2.88 -4.16 -8.81
C ILE A 359 -2.81 -4.57 -7.35
N LEU A 360 -3.62 -3.96 -6.50
CA LEU A 360 -3.67 -4.24 -5.06
C LEU A 360 -5.02 -4.88 -4.72
N TRP A 361 -5.08 -5.72 -3.69
CA TRP A 361 -6.34 -6.28 -3.19
C TRP A 361 -6.20 -6.79 -1.76
N SER A 362 -7.34 -7.06 -1.12
CA SER A 362 -7.41 -7.74 0.17
C SER A 362 -7.53 -9.26 -0.04
N SER A 363 -6.65 -10.03 0.58
CA SER A 363 -6.51 -11.47 0.38
C SER A 363 -6.65 -12.22 1.70
N PHE A 364 -7.58 -13.18 1.77
CA PHE A 364 -7.71 -14.17 2.85
C PHE A 364 -6.96 -15.48 2.52
N ASP A 365 -5.96 -15.42 1.64
CA ASP A 365 -5.21 -16.57 1.17
C ASP A 365 -3.92 -16.74 1.97
N ASP A 366 -3.95 -17.61 2.98
CA ASP A 366 -2.80 -17.97 3.82
C ASP A 366 -1.59 -18.51 3.01
N SER A 367 -1.75 -18.83 1.72
CA SER A 367 -0.62 -19.16 0.84
C SER A 367 0.07 -17.94 0.25
N LEU A 368 -0.62 -16.81 0.22
CA LEU A 368 -0.15 -15.50 -0.26
C LEU A 368 0.24 -14.57 0.89
N THR A 369 -0.30 -14.81 2.08
CA THR A 369 -0.24 -13.89 3.22
C THR A 369 0.05 -14.62 4.53
N HIS A 370 0.51 -13.93 5.56
CA HIS A 370 0.92 -14.55 6.82
C HIS A 370 -0.19 -14.56 7.88
N GLY A 371 -1.08 -15.53 7.81
CA GLY A 371 -2.08 -15.71 8.86
C GLY A 371 -3.38 -16.23 8.31
N ALA A 372 -4.45 -16.09 9.09
CA ALA A 372 -5.82 -16.47 8.69
C ALA A 372 -6.74 -15.25 8.52
N ASP A 373 -6.14 -14.07 8.60
CA ASP A 373 -6.68 -12.73 8.41
C ASP A 373 -6.75 -12.38 6.92
N SER A 374 -7.30 -11.20 6.64
CA SER A 374 -7.11 -10.57 5.33
C SER A 374 -5.97 -9.58 5.35
N ASP A 375 -5.08 -9.74 4.38
CA ASP A 375 -3.91 -8.90 4.15
C ASP A 375 -4.04 -8.11 2.86
N ILE A 376 -3.39 -6.94 2.79
CA ILE A 376 -3.22 -6.22 1.53
C ILE A 376 -2.04 -6.80 0.76
N VAL A 377 -2.31 -7.29 -0.44
CA VAL A 377 -1.31 -7.79 -1.37
C VAL A 377 -1.29 -6.98 -2.66
N MET A 378 -0.20 -7.10 -3.42
CA MET A 378 -0.01 -6.42 -4.69
C MET A 378 0.70 -7.30 -5.72
N VAL A 379 0.46 -7.04 -7.00
CA VAL A 379 1.30 -7.50 -8.10
C VAL A 379 1.50 -6.37 -9.12
N GLU A 380 2.65 -6.34 -9.79
CA GLU A 380 2.86 -5.48 -10.94
C GLU A 380 2.46 -6.18 -12.26
N TYR A 381 2.02 -5.42 -13.25
CA TYR A 381 1.68 -5.89 -14.58
C TYR A 381 2.28 -4.93 -15.62
N ASP A 382 3.13 -5.45 -16.49
CA ASP A 382 3.84 -4.64 -17.51
C ASP A 382 3.08 -4.51 -18.84
N GLY A 383 1.87 -5.08 -18.92
CA GLY A 383 1.07 -5.16 -20.15
C GLY A 383 1.18 -6.51 -20.87
N GLU A 384 2.10 -7.38 -20.46
CA GLU A 384 2.29 -8.72 -21.01
C GLU A 384 2.24 -9.78 -19.89
N GLU A 385 3.02 -9.60 -18.83
CA GLU A 385 3.23 -10.55 -17.74
C GLU A 385 3.01 -9.91 -16.36
N LEU A 386 2.57 -10.75 -15.41
CA LEU A 386 2.48 -10.37 -14.00
C LEU A 386 3.85 -10.59 -13.37
N GLY A 387 4.29 -9.62 -12.56
CA GLY A 387 5.47 -9.77 -11.73
C GLY A 387 5.22 -10.64 -10.50
N ASP A 388 6.14 -10.55 -9.55
CA ASP A 388 6.04 -11.28 -8.29
C ASP A 388 4.94 -10.71 -7.38
N LEU A 389 4.31 -11.60 -6.61
CA LEU A 389 3.32 -11.25 -5.61
C LEU A 389 3.97 -10.69 -4.36
N VAL A 390 3.27 -9.76 -3.73
CA VAL A 390 3.75 -8.94 -2.63
C VAL A 390 2.72 -8.90 -1.52
N GLU A 391 3.15 -9.08 -0.28
CA GLU A 391 2.39 -8.63 0.88
C GLU A 391 2.75 -7.18 1.21
N VAL A 392 1.80 -6.26 1.01
CA VAL A 392 1.91 -4.82 1.28
C VAL A 392 1.61 -4.53 2.74
N SER A 393 0.71 -5.30 3.34
CA SER A 393 0.49 -5.33 4.77
C SER A 393 1.59 -6.06 5.53
N HIS A 394 1.48 -6.12 6.85
CA HIS A 394 2.56 -6.59 7.70
C HIS A 394 2.37 -8.07 8.08
N PRO A 395 3.37 -8.95 7.88
CA PRO A 395 3.27 -10.40 8.05
C PRO A 395 3.20 -10.88 9.51
N ASN A 396 3.03 -9.96 10.46
CA ASN A 396 2.95 -10.23 11.90
C ASN A 396 2.04 -9.23 12.61
N ASP A 397 1.11 -8.59 11.89
CA ASP A 397 0.01 -7.85 12.52
C ASP A 397 -0.84 -8.77 13.44
N GLY A 398 -0.80 -10.08 13.16
CA GLY A 398 -1.24 -11.17 14.02
C GLY A 398 -2.67 -11.58 13.70
N PRO A 399 -3.03 -12.87 13.92
CA PRO A 399 -3.94 -13.70 13.09
C PRO A 399 -5.43 -13.34 13.10
N LYS A 400 -5.75 -12.08 13.31
CA LYS A 400 -7.06 -11.50 13.56
C LYS A 400 -7.16 -10.06 13.07
N VAL A 401 -6.11 -9.49 12.50
CA VAL A 401 -6.12 -8.13 11.98
C VAL A 401 -6.62 -8.21 10.55
N ASN A 402 -7.87 -7.80 10.32
CA ASN A 402 -8.41 -7.84 8.96
C ASN A 402 -8.18 -6.50 8.28
N GLU A 403 -7.66 -6.55 7.07
CA GLU A 403 -7.41 -5.36 6.27
C GLU A 403 -8.23 -5.34 4.99
N GLY A 404 -8.64 -4.16 4.56
CA GLY A 404 -9.39 -3.99 3.33
C GLY A 404 -9.56 -2.54 2.93
N PHE A 405 -10.37 -2.31 1.90
CA PHE A 405 -10.62 -0.98 1.32
C PHE A 405 -9.33 -0.27 0.91
N VAL A 406 -8.43 -1.00 0.25
CA VAL A 406 -7.20 -0.41 -0.27
C VAL A 406 -7.51 0.60 -1.37
N VAL A 407 -6.83 1.74 -1.28
CA VAL A 407 -6.71 2.76 -2.32
C VAL A 407 -5.23 3.08 -2.51
N ALA A 408 -4.85 3.50 -3.71
CA ALA A 408 -3.45 3.78 -4.00
C ALA A 408 -3.27 5.02 -4.87
N CYS A 409 -2.14 5.68 -4.73
CA CYS A 409 -1.75 6.79 -5.60
C CYS A 409 -0.24 6.83 -5.81
N VAL A 410 0.18 7.62 -6.81
CA VAL A 410 1.57 7.99 -7.02
C VAL A 410 1.79 9.40 -6.50
N PHE A 411 2.82 9.58 -5.67
CA PHE A 411 3.22 10.88 -5.14
C PHE A 411 4.75 10.95 -5.05
N GLN A 412 5.35 12.03 -5.57
CA GLN A 412 6.82 12.20 -5.63
C GLN A 412 7.54 10.94 -6.16
N ASP A 413 7.06 10.39 -7.28
CA ASP A 413 7.55 9.16 -7.91
C ASP A 413 7.47 7.88 -7.05
N ASN A 414 6.65 7.92 -5.99
CA ASN A 414 6.44 6.78 -5.10
C ASN A 414 5.01 6.31 -5.11
N LEU A 415 4.83 4.99 -5.06
CA LEU A 415 3.54 4.36 -4.88
C LEU A 415 3.21 4.37 -3.38
N TYR A 416 2.05 4.89 -3.02
CA TYR A 416 1.51 4.81 -1.68
C TYR A 416 0.23 3.98 -1.71
N ALA A 417 0.12 3.03 -0.79
CA ALA A 417 -1.10 2.29 -0.51
C ALA A 417 -1.66 2.79 0.82
N VAL A 418 -2.96 3.03 0.84
CA VAL A 418 -3.72 3.43 2.02
C VAL A 418 -4.85 2.43 2.19
N TRP A 419 -5.07 1.91 3.39
CA TRP A 419 -6.11 0.93 3.64
C TRP A 419 -6.68 1.05 5.03
N ARG A 420 -7.80 0.38 5.23
CA ARG A 420 -8.43 0.22 6.53
C ARG A 420 -7.88 -1.03 7.21
N MET A 421 -7.45 -0.88 8.46
CA MET A 421 -6.99 -1.96 9.32
C MET A 421 -7.98 -2.16 10.47
N ILE A 422 -8.34 -3.41 10.74
CA ILE A 422 -9.34 -3.79 11.75
C ILE A 422 -8.65 -4.61 12.83
N TYR A 423 -8.48 -4.04 14.02
CA TYR A 423 -7.86 -4.74 15.15
C TYR A 423 -8.92 -5.45 16.01
N PRO A 424 -8.65 -6.69 16.44
CA PRO A 424 -9.41 -7.28 17.53
C PRO A 424 -9.12 -6.47 18.81
N VAL A 425 -10.16 -5.97 19.49
CA VAL A 425 -9.94 -5.24 20.75
C VAL A 425 -9.36 -6.21 21.78
N ASP A 426 -8.31 -5.77 22.48
CA ASP A 426 -7.76 -6.51 23.62
C ASP A 426 -8.88 -6.72 24.66
N PRO A 427 -9.33 -7.97 24.89
CA PRO A 427 -10.44 -8.26 25.80
C PRO A 427 -10.09 -7.94 27.27
N SER A 428 -8.84 -7.61 27.58
CA SER A 428 -8.40 -7.13 28.90
C SER A 428 -8.63 -5.64 29.14
N LEU A 429 -8.88 -4.87 28.07
CA LEU A 429 -9.34 -3.49 28.21
C LEU A 429 -10.80 -3.51 28.68
N PRO A 430 -11.18 -2.69 29.68
CA PRO A 430 -12.56 -2.59 30.17
C PRO A 430 -13.44 -1.80 29.19
N LEU A 431 -13.42 -2.21 27.93
CA LEU A 431 -14.20 -1.65 26.84
C LEU A 431 -15.21 -2.72 26.43
N ASP A 432 -16.49 -2.41 26.51
CA ASP A 432 -17.59 -3.29 26.07
C ASP A 432 -17.70 -3.35 24.53
N VAL A 433 -16.60 -3.12 23.79
CA VAL A 433 -16.60 -2.96 22.33
C VAL A 433 -15.58 -3.90 21.68
N PRO A 434 -15.95 -4.68 20.65
CA PRO A 434 -15.12 -5.77 20.14
C PRO A 434 -14.04 -5.41 19.10
N ILE A 435 -14.06 -4.22 18.46
CA ILE A 435 -13.22 -3.93 17.26
C ILE A 435 -12.75 -2.44 17.21
N ASN A 436 -11.50 -2.17 16.81
CA ASN A 436 -10.98 -0.83 16.43
C ASN A 436 -10.71 -0.80 14.91
N GLU A 437 -11.15 0.23 14.19
CA GLU A 437 -10.90 0.41 12.76
C GLU A 437 -10.08 1.68 12.52
N ASP A 438 -8.87 1.55 11.96
CA ASP A 438 -7.97 2.67 11.68
C ASP A 438 -7.63 2.73 10.18
N ILE A 439 -7.24 3.91 9.70
CA ILE A 439 -6.63 4.08 8.39
C ILE A 439 -5.12 4.12 8.55
N VAL A 440 -4.44 3.32 7.73
CA VAL A 440 -2.99 3.24 7.70
C VAL A 440 -2.49 3.43 6.28
N MET A 441 -1.22 3.80 6.15
CA MET A 441 -0.55 4.05 4.88
C MET A 441 0.83 3.42 4.86
N ARG A 442 1.25 2.97 3.67
CA ARG A 442 2.62 2.54 3.41
C ARG A 442 3.08 3.03 2.05
N ARG A 443 4.36 3.41 1.99
CA ARG A 443 5.08 3.61 0.74
C ARG A 443 5.52 2.24 0.20
N VAL A 444 5.03 1.88 -0.98
CA VAL A 444 5.16 0.53 -1.56
C VAL A 444 6.38 0.43 -2.49
N THR A 445 6.80 1.55 -3.10
CA THR A 445 8.02 1.63 -3.92
C THR A 445 9.31 1.78 -3.10
N ASP A 446 9.27 1.50 -1.81
CA ASP A 446 10.48 1.61 -1.00
C ASP A 446 11.53 0.59 -1.46
N PHE A 447 12.70 1.12 -1.82
CA PHE A 447 13.86 0.34 -2.17
C PHE A 447 14.53 -0.18 -0.90
N LEU A 448 14.95 -1.44 -0.93
CA LEU A 448 15.85 -1.97 0.07
C LEU A 448 17.28 -1.59 -0.36
N VAL A 449 17.89 -0.69 0.40
CA VAL A 449 19.31 -0.39 0.25
C VAL A 449 20.07 -1.14 1.32
N GLU A 450 20.89 -2.09 0.92
CA GLU A 450 21.77 -2.82 1.83
C GLU A 450 23.21 -2.37 1.61
N VAL A 451 23.97 -2.21 2.69
CA VAL A 451 25.41 -2.00 2.62
C VAL A 451 26.13 -3.12 3.35
N GLU A 452 26.87 -3.88 2.58
CA GLU A 452 27.69 -4.98 3.06
C GLU A 452 29.17 -4.63 2.93
N VAL A 453 29.95 -5.13 3.88
CA VAL A 453 31.41 -5.13 3.78
C VAL A 453 31.80 -6.51 3.27
N LEU A 454 32.44 -6.60 2.11
CA LEU A 454 32.77 -7.86 1.44
C LEU A 454 34.09 -8.46 1.97
N LEU A 455 34.19 -8.62 3.29
CA LEU A 455 35.37 -9.28 3.89
C LEU A 455 35.00 -10.68 4.33
N ASP A 456 35.86 -11.64 3.99
CA ASP A 456 35.89 -12.96 4.60
C ASP A 456 36.05 -12.84 6.14
N VAL A 457 35.96 -13.93 6.89
CA VAL A 457 36.17 -13.88 8.34
C VAL A 457 37.67 -13.62 8.64
N ASN A 458 37.99 -12.39 9.05
CA ASN A 458 39.33 -11.90 9.45
C ASN A 458 40.42 -11.83 8.34
N PRO A 459 40.18 -11.22 7.17
CA PRO A 459 41.23 -11.03 6.19
C PRO A 459 42.29 -10.07 6.74
N VAL A 460 43.53 -10.41 6.43
CA VAL A 460 44.61 -9.45 6.36
C VAL A 460 44.36 -8.66 5.09
N ILE A 461 44.12 -7.36 5.23
CA ILE A 461 43.76 -6.52 4.10
C ILE A 461 44.95 -5.64 3.77
N ASP A 462 45.37 -5.64 2.51
CA ASP A 462 46.41 -4.76 1.97
C ASP A 462 45.86 -3.32 1.76
N GLY A 463 45.10 -2.81 2.73
CA GLY A 463 44.70 -1.41 2.84
C GLY A 463 43.26 -1.07 2.44
N GLU A 464 42.55 -1.87 1.64
CA GLU A 464 41.23 -1.50 1.10
C GLU A 464 40.07 -2.31 1.69
N ILE A 465 39.09 -1.64 2.30
CA ILE A 465 37.83 -2.25 2.74
C ILE A 465 36.88 -2.26 1.55
N PRO A 466 36.57 -3.43 0.94
CA PRO A 466 35.61 -3.53 -0.13
C PRO A 466 34.20 -3.39 0.42
N LEU A 467 33.39 -2.58 -0.24
CA LEU A 467 32.02 -2.28 0.12
C LEU A 467 31.13 -2.65 -1.05
N GLN A 468 30.00 -3.25 -0.73
CA GLN A 468 28.93 -3.52 -1.66
C GLN A 468 27.69 -2.79 -1.16
N VAL A 469 27.17 -1.88 -1.96
CA VAL A 469 25.86 -1.30 -1.75
C VAL A 469 24.93 -1.96 -2.75
N THR A 470 24.06 -2.84 -2.26
CA THR A 470 23.03 -3.48 -3.08
C THR A 470 21.79 -2.61 -2.99
N VAL A 471 21.25 -2.23 -4.14
CA VAL A 471 20.00 -1.49 -4.22
C VAL A 471 19.03 -2.35 -4.96
N SER A 472 18.13 -2.94 -4.19
CA SER A 472 17.01 -3.68 -4.73
C SER A 472 15.75 -2.86 -4.51
N THR A 473 14.78 -3.01 -5.40
CA THR A 473 13.41 -2.79 -4.93
C THR A 473 13.12 -3.74 -3.77
N PHE A 474 12.06 -3.50 -3.00
CA PHE A 474 11.51 -4.53 -2.11
C PHE A 474 11.35 -5.90 -2.82
N TRP A 475 11.25 -5.92 -4.15
CA TRP A 475 11.08 -7.08 -5.04
C TRP A 475 12.36 -7.82 -5.40
N GLY A 476 13.53 -7.43 -4.86
CA GLY A 476 14.81 -8.03 -5.25
C GLY A 476 15.24 -7.73 -6.70
N ALA A 477 14.40 -7.05 -7.47
CA ALA A 477 14.73 -6.58 -8.80
C ALA A 477 15.81 -5.49 -8.66
N PRO A 478 16.95 -5.65 -9.35
CA PRO A 478 18.00 -4.65 -9.30
C PRO A 478 17.48 -3.35 -9.92
N VAL A 479 17.62 -2.26 -9.18
CA VAL A 479 17.32 -0.91 -9.65
C VAL A 479 18.64 -0.25 -9.99
N ASP A 480 18.68 0.51 -11.08
CA ASP A 480 19.88 1.26 -11.41
C ASP A 480 20.09 2.36 -10.36
N PRO A 481 21.08 2.21 -9.47
CA PRO A 481 21.25 3.10 -8.33
C PRO A 481 21.83 4.46 -8.75
N ARG A 482 22.23 4.62 -10.02
CA ARG A 482 22.70 5.90 -10.59
C ARG A 482 21.59 6.94 -10.66
N ASP A 483 20.36 6.50 -10.85
CA ASP A 483 19.19 7.38 -10.97
C ASP A 483 18.66 7.81 -9.59
N MET A 484 19.18 7.21 -8.51
CA MET A 484 18.69 7.41 -7.14
C MET A 484 19.53 8.37 -6.30
N GLY A 485 20.57 8.98 -6.87
CA GLY A 485 21.42 9.93 -6.13
C GLY A 485 22.11 9.31 -4.92
N ILE A 486 22.49 8.04 -4.99
CA ILE A 486 23.11 7.31 -3.88
C ILE A 486 24.55 7.77 -3.68
N SER A 487 24.88 8.09 -2.44
CA SER A 487 26.24 8.40 -1.99
C SER A 487 26.60 7.64 -0.73
N LEU A 488 27.90 7.49 -0.48
CA LEU A 488 28.41 6.76 0.68
C LEU A 488 29.33 7.67 1.50
N SER A 489 28.89 8.02 2.70
CA SER A 489 29.66 8.77 3.69
C SER A 489 30.36 7.81 4.65
N VAL A 490 31.58 8.15 5.06
CA VAL A 490 32.32 7.38 6.08
C VAL A 490 32.41 8.19 7.37
N LEU A 491 32.02 7.59 8.49
CA LEU A 491 32.25 8.14 9.82
C LEU A 491 33.34 7.37 10.54
N ARG A 492 34.15 8.07 11.32
CA ARG A 492 35.05 7.47 12.31
C ARG A 492 34.62 7.88 13.71
N GLY A 493 34.01 6.95 14.44
CA GLY A 493 33.20 7.31 15.61
C GLY A 493 32.03 8.20 15.16
N ASN A 494 31.94 9.43 15.67
CA ASN A 494 30.88 10.38 15.31
C ASN A 494 31.36 11.49 14.35
N THR A 495 32.59 11.38 13.82
CA THR A 495 33.15 12.39 12.93
C THR A 495 33.03 11.93 11.49
N VAL A 496 32.34 12.72 10.66
CA VAL A 496 32.27 12.52 9.20
C VAL A 496 33.65 12.79 8.60
N LEU A 497 34.16 11.85 7.81
CA LEU A 497 35.40 12.01 7.05
C LEU A 497 35.12 12.81 5.77
N PRO A 498 36.08 13.62 5.30
CA PRO A 498 35.89 14.51 4.15
C PRO A 498 35.77 13.77 2.81
N ASP A 499 36.20 12.51 2.74
CA ASP A 499 36.21 11.75 1.51
C ASP A 499 34.91 10.95 1.36
N GLU A 500 34.18 11.20 0.29
CA GLU A 500 33.12 10.30 -0.18
C GLU A 500 33.77 9.08 -0.85
N VAL A 501 33.17 7.91 -0.64
CA VAL A 501 33.62 6.69 -1.32
C VAL A 501 33.09 6.73 -2.74
N GLU A 502 33.99 6.65 -3.73
CA GLU A 502 33.59 6.48 -5.13
C GLU A 502 32.91 5.11 -5.29
N LEU A 503 31.67 5.13 -5.74
CA LEU A 503 30.87 3.93 -6.00
C LEU A 503 30.83 3.66 -7.51
N VAL A 504 31.20 2.45 -7.91
CA VAL A 504 31.20 1.99 -9.30
C VAL A 504 30.08 0.97 -9.49
N HIS A 505 29.20 1.24 -10.44
CA HIS A 505 28.10 0.33 -10.77
C HIS A 505 28.59 -0.92 -11.51
N ASP A 506 28.11 -2.10 -11.11
CA ASP A 506 28.49 -3.38 -11.70
C ASP A 506 27.62 -3.81 -12.88
N GLY A 507 26.47 -3.15 -13.09
CA GLY A 507 25.50 -3.50 -14.13
C GLY A 507 24.28 -4.29 -13.65
N ASN A 508 24.24 -4.71 -12.38
CA ASN A 508 23.20 -5.56 -11.80
C ASN A 508 22.57 -4.94 -10.53
N GLY A 509 22.48 -3.61 -10.45
CA GLY A 509 21.92 -2.92 -9.27
C GLY A 509 22.84 -2.93 -8.05
N VAL A 510 24.12 -3.23 -8.25
CA VAL A 510 25.13 -3.23 -7.20
C VAL A 510 26.14 -2.11 -7.44
N LEU A 511 26.38 -1.33 -6.40
CA LEU A 511 27.44 -0.33 -6.34
C LEU A 511 28.60 -0.88 -5.52
N LEU A 512 29.78 -0.96 -6.14
CA LEU A 512 31.00 -1.42 -5.52
C LEU A 512 31.86 -0.21 -5.14
N GLY A 513 32.34 -0.19 -3.91
CA GLY A 513 33.24 0.85 -3.40
C GLY A 513 34.42 0.25 -2.66
N SER A 514 35.44 1.07 -2.42
CA SER A 514 36.58 0.69 -1.57
C SER A 514 36.99 1.87 -0.69
N PHE A 515 37.28 1.60 0.59
CA PHE A 515 37.74 2.62 1.53
C PHE A 515 39.05 2.22 2.21
N VAL A 516 40.02 3.14 2.27
CA VAL A 516 41.32 2.92 2.92
C VAL A 516 41.34 3.62 4.28
N PRO A 517 41.32 2.89 5.42
CA PRO A 517 41.35 3.52 6.73
C PRO A 517 42.72 4.13 7.04
N GLU A 518 42.77 5.42 7.30
CA GLU A 518 44.03 6.11 7.64
C GLU A 518 44.62 5.69 9.00
N SER A 519 43.77 5.16 9.90
CA SER A 519 44.21 4.73 11.23
C SER A 519 43.21 3.80 11.91
N LYS A 520 43.61 3.21 13.05
CA LYS A 520 42.74 2.32 13.84
C LYS A 520 41.48 3.03 14.35
N GLY A 521 40.36 2.32 14.42
CA GLY A 521 39.10 2.85 14.94
C GLY A 521 37.87 2.09 14.47
N SER A 522 36.70 2.51 14.96
CA SER A 522 35.41 2.10 14.42
C SER A 522 35.07 3.01 13.25
N TYR A 523 34.78 2.40 12.11
CA TYR A 523 34.30 3.08 10.92
C TYR A 523 32.86 2.67 10.66
N THR A 524 32.00 3.64 10.39
CA THR A 524 30.60 3.44 10.03
C THR A 524 30.41 3.98 8.62
N PHE A 525 29.97 3.11 7.71
CA PHE A 525 29.62 3.46 6.35
C PHE A 525 28.13 3.75 6.31
N VAL A 526 27.77 4.97 5.92
CA VAL A 526 26.39 5.45 5.85
C VAL A 526 26.06 5.69 4.39
N VAL A 527 25.18 4.85 3.85
CA VAL A 527 24.60 5.07 2.53
C VAL A 527 23.53 6.14 2.67
N LYS A 528 23.62 7.15 1.82
CA LYS A 528 22.64 8.20 1.70
C LYS A 528 21.97 8.15 0.33
N MET A 529 20.69 8.45 0.31
CA MET A 529 19.91 8.68 -0.89
C MET A 529 19.35 10.09 -0.77
N GLU A 530 19.74 10.99 -1.67
CA GLU A 530 19.31 12.40 -1.64
C GLU A 530 19.45 13.07 -0.26
N SER A 531 20.57 12.81 0.43
CA SER A 531 20.92 13.25 1.80
C SER A 531 20.29 12.48 2.97
N ARG A 532 19.28 11.63 2.77
CA ARG A 532 18.70 10.77 3.80
C ARG A 532 19.57 9.53 4.03
N GLU A 533 19.91 9.20 5.28
CA GLU A 533 20.52 7.91 5.61
C GLU A 533 19.52 6.78 5.34
N VAL A 534 19.89 5.85 4.46
CA VAL A 534 19.05 4.70 4.05
C VAL A 534 19.59 3.36 4.51
N ALA A 535 20.91 3.27 4.75
CA ALA A 535 21.54 2.07 5.26
C ALA A 535 22.84 2.44 5.98
N SER A 536 23.23 1.65 6.98
CA SER A 536 24.57 1.77 7.54
C SER A 536 25.14 0.45 8.04
N THR A 537 26.46 0.31 7.94
CA THR A 537 27.21 -0.83 8.47
C THR A 537 28.47 -0.34 9.16
N SER A 538 29.00 -1.11 10.11
CA SER A 538 30.15 -0.70 10.91
C SER A 538 31.21 -1.78 11.01
N VAL A 539 32.47 -1.36 10.91
CA VAL A 539 33.66 -2.22 11.03
C VAL A 539 34.65 -1.64 12.02
N ASN A 540 35.33 -2.52 12.76
CA ASN A 540 36.42 -2.12 13.65
C ASN A 540 37.76 -2.47 13.02
N VAL A 541 38.56 -1.44 12.72
CA VAL A 541 39.91 -1.55 12.18
C VAL A 541 40.90 -1.51 13.34
N LEU A 542 41.60 -2.61 13.56
CA LEU A 542 42.71 -2.69 14.50
C LEU A 542 44.03 -2.46 13.77
N GLY A 543 44.90 -1.65 14.38
CA GLY A 543 46.26 -1.44 13.88
C GLY A 543 47.13 -2.69 14.02
N PRO A 544 48.31 -2.72 13.36
CA PRO A 544 49.26 -3.81 13.50
C PRO A 544 49.62 -4.01 14.98
N THR A 545 49.66 -5.27 15.40
CA THR A 545 49.96 -5.66 16.79
C THR A 545 51.43 -5.47 17.16
N THR A 546 52.30 -5.21 16.18
CA THR A 546 53.74 -5.00 16.35
C THR A 546 54.23 -3.85 15.47
N SER A 547 55.22 -3.11 15.96
CA SER A 547 55.85 -1.95 15.30
C SER A 547 56.75 -2.29 14.11
N ASP A 548 56.57 -3.46 13.49
CA ASP A 548 57.37 -3.85 12.33
C ASP A 548 56.76 -3.22 11.08
N GLU A 549 57.60 -2.63 10.24
CA GLU A 549 57.29 -1.78 9.07
C GLU A 549 56.58 -2.51 7.89
N GLY A 550 55.81 -3.56 8.17
CA GLY A 550 54.85 -4.20 7.27
C GLY A 550 53.46 -4.17 7.91
N SER A 551 52.83 -2.99 7.91
CA SER A 551 51.63 -2.69 8.68
C SER A 551 50.36 -3.24 8.06
N ASN A 552 50.13 -4.53 8.26
CA ASN A 552 48.85 -5.16 7.95
C ASN A 552 47.81 -4.77 9.01
N TYR A 553 46.67 -4.22 8.56
CA TYR A 553 45.52 -3.94 9.42
C TYR A 553 44.64 -5.19 9.51
N TYR A 554 43.99 -5.37 10.67
CA TYR A 554 43.03 -6.45 10.90
C TYR A 554 41.65 -5.86 11.09
N ILE A 555 40.64 -6.44 10.44
CA ILE A 555 39.24 -6.03 10.60
C ILE A 555 38.46 -7.09 11.37
N TYR A 556 37.70 -6.62 12.35
CA TYR A 556 36.78 -7.44 13.11
C TYR A 556 35.35 -6.91 12.93
N TYR A 557 34.43 -7.81 12.58
CA TYR A 557 33.01 -7.55 12.59
C TYR A 557 32.48 -7.49 14.02
N THR A 558 31.64 -6.50 14.30
CA THR A 558 31.11 -6.21 15.63
C THR A 558 30.18 -7.31 16.17
N LEU A 559 29.65 -8.19 15.32
CA LEU A 559 28.94 -9.42 15.74
C LEU A 559 29.84 -10.34 16.59
N GLY A 560 31.15 -10.36 16.33
CA GLY A 560 32.13 -11.10 17.14
C GLY A 560 32.40 -10.46 18.51
N ALA A 561 32.12 -9.17 18.69
CA ALA A 561 32.35 -8.48 19.95
C ALA A 561 31.34 -8.90 21.03
N LEU A 562 30.09 -9.24 20.68
CA LEU A 562 29.11 -9.79 21.63
C LEU A 562 29.52 -11.19 22.13
N ALA A 563 30.04 -12.05 21.25
CA ALA A 563 30.58 -13.35 21.63
C ALA A 563 31.87 -13.22 22.49
N LEU A 564 32.76 -12.28 22.15
CA LEU A 564 33.95 -11.97 22.94
C LEU A 564 33.60 -11.29 24.27
N PHE A 565 32.55 -10.48 24.35
CA PHE A 565 32.03 -9.91 25.60
C PHE A 565 31.43 -11.00 26.48
N ALA A 566 30.66 -11.95 25.92
CA ALA A 566 30.13 -13.09 26.66
C ALA A 566 31.26 -13.98 27.20
N VAL A 567 32.30 -14.25 26.41
CA VAL A 567 33.50 -14.99 26.84
C VAL A 567 34.29 -14.21 27.89
N ALA A 568 34.44 -12.89 27.75
CA ALA A 568 35.10 -12.03 28.73
C ALA A 568 34.30 -11.91 30.05
N LEU A 569 32.97 -11.92 29.99
CA LEU A 569 32.08 -11.95 31.17
C LEU A 569 32.21 -13.28 31.92
N ILE A 570 32.28 -14.40 31.19
CA ILE A 570 32.48 -15.74 31.75
C ILE A 570 33.87 -15.87 32.40
N ILE A 571 34.93 -15.33 31.77
CA ILE A 571 36.30 -15.32 32.32
C ILE A 571 36.44 -14.33 33.50
N GLY A 572 35.69 -13.23 33.48
CA GLY A 572 35.64 -12.25 34.57
C GLY A 572 34.95 -12.79 35.82
N LEU A 573 33.86 -13.55 35.64
CA LEU A 573 33.13 -14.21 36.73
C LEU A 573 33.90 -15.40 37.33
N SER A 574 34.78 -16.05 36.58
CA SER A 574 35.61 -17.15 37.10
C SER A 574 36.82 -16.71 37.92
N LYS A 575 37.18 -15.42 37.91
CA LYS A 575 38.28 -14.84 38.73
C LYS A 575 37.84 -14.27 40.07
N LYS A 576 36.53 -14.21 40.35
CA LYS A 576 35.96 -13.89 41.65
C LYS A 576 35.25 -15.11 42.26
N ARG A 577 36.00 -16.19 42.52
CA ARG A 577 35.69 -17.23 43.52
C ARG A 577 36.98 -17.82 44.06
#